data_AF-A0AAV0UY02-F1
#
_entry.id   AF-A0AAV0UY02-F1
#
_cell.length_a   1.000
_cell.length_b   1.000
_cell.length_c   1.000
_cell.angle_alpha   90.00
_cell.angle_beta   90.00
_cell.angle_gamma   90.00
#
_symmetry.space_group_name_H-M   'P 1'
#
loop_
_entity.id
_entity.type
_entity.pdbx_description
1 polymer ?
#
loop_
_entity_poly.entity_id
_entity_poly.type
_entity_poly.pdbx_seq_one_letter_code
_entity_poly.pdbx_strand_id
1 'polypeptide(L)'
;MAGVDQLDVRREDVAAFSTKDSDNDMMSVGRLHSGLQQLLTTTNSDALKTHPAGHLLTKVEPTVEEHDIYLHLQALASCLVHDELRVLIVKYLRPFLLDLMVRLTDPILVLYEQQEQDTYRECSDSMKKSELLAATLAELLNYLPTTSTLAYEYFKSAQCFFAFADIVAPQKQQSNETVTRLRRIAKTAFLLLRARPTELTLLWNWTPFFPLSFHDDIYVRWYAARATASILKMGNRQRSDFLDGLNVGEEAAVSCSSSVVRQIELELSL
;
A
#
# COMPACT_ATOMS: atom_id res chain seq x y z
N MET A 1 50.73 -56.89 11.02
CA MET A 1 50.55 -55.95 9.90
C MET A 1 49.11 -55.47 10.01
N ALA A 2 48.88 -54.36 10.71
CA ALA A 2 48.80 -52.99 10.16
C ALA A 2 47.55 -52.85 9.27
N GLY A 3 46.65 -51.90 9.43
CA GLY A 3 46.56 -50.72 10.30
C GLY A 3 45.27 -49.99 9.90
N VAL A 4 44.65 -49.32 10.86
CA VAL A 4 43.45 -48.49 10.75
C VAL A 4 43.78 -47.22 9.95
N ASP A 5 42.89 -46.74 9.08
CA ASP A 5 42.77 -45.29 8.85
C ASP A 5 41.33 -44.89 8.46
N GLN A 6 40.81 -43.98 9.29
CA GLN A 6 39.51 -43.32 9.28
C GLN A 6 39.58 -42.05 8.40
N LEU A 7 38.58 -41.79 7.57
CA LEU A 7 37.61 -40.69 7.75
C LEU A 7 38.26 -39.34 8.15
N ASP A 8 38.55 -38.49 7.15
CA ASP A 8 38.72 -37.05 7.41
C ASP A 8 38.40 -36.16 6.21
N VAL A 9 37.19 -36.29 5.66
CA VAL A 9 36.63 -35.30 4.72
C VAL A 9 35.15 -35.15 5.04
N ARG A 10 34.71 -33.92 5.37
CA ARG A 10 33.33 -33.45 5.66
C ARG A 10 33.00 -33.10 7.12
N ARG A 11 33.75 -32.18 7.73
CA ARG A 11 33.24 -31.42 8.89
C ARG A 11 33.41 -29.90 8.78
N GLU A 12 34.31 -29.39 7.94
CA GLU A 12 34.56 -27.95 7.87
C GLU A 12 33.55 -27.17 6.99
N ASP A 13 32.95 -27.80 5.97
CA ASP A 13 32.01 -27.11 5.07
C ASP A 13 30.61 -26.88 5.67
N VAL A 14 30.21 -27.66 6.66
CA VAL A 14 28.87 -27.54 7.29
C VAL A 14 28.84 -26.42 8.34
N ALA A 15 29.96 -26.23 9.05
CA ALA A 15 30.09 -25.16 10.05
C ALA A 15 30.18 -23.76 9.41
N ALA A 16 30.82 -23.65 8.24
CA ALA A 16 30.96 -22.39 7.50
C ALA A 16 29.66 -21.95 6.78
N PHE A 17 28.76 -22.88 6.46
CA PHE A 17 27.42 -22.56 5.93
C PHE A 17 26.46 -22.15 7.05
N SER A 18 26.48 -22.85 8.19
CA SER A 18 25.59 -22.54 9.33
C SER A 18 25.89 -21.18 9.99
N THR A 19 27.15 -20.72 9.96
CA THR A 19 27.56 -19.43 10.54
C THR A 19 27.18 -18.23 9.67
N LYS A 20 27.14 -18.40 8.34
CA LYS A 20 26.73 -17.33 7.41
C LYS A 20 25.24 -17.00 7.49
N ASP A 21 24.40 -18.01 7.69
CA ASP A 21 22.96 -17.81 7.85
C ASP A 21 22.63 -17.16 9.20
N SER A 22 23.29 -17.59 10.29
CA SER A 22 23.10 -16.95 11.60
C SER A 22 23.59 -15.50 11.65
N ASP A 23 24.70 -15.19 10.98
CA ASP A 23 25.22 -13.82 10.90
C ASP A 23 24.31 -12.92 10.06
N ASN A 24 23.75 -13.44 8.96
CA ASN A 24 22.79 -12.71 8.15
C ASN A 24 21.47 -12.46 8.90
N ASP A 25 20.98 -13.44 9.66
CA ASP A 25 19.76 -13.29 10.47
C ASP A 25 19.99 -12.27 11.59
N MET A 26 21.13 -12.35 12.29
CA MET A 26 21.47 -11.38 13.34
C MET A 26 21.59 -9.95 12.77
N MET A 27 22.17 -9.80 11.57
CA MET A 27 22.24 -8.51 10.87
C MET A 27 20.87 -8.01 10.40
N SER A 28 19.97 -8.93 10.02
CA SER A 28 18.59 -8.62 9.66
C SER A 28 17.80 -8.11 10.88
N VAL A 29 17.90 -8.81 12.01
CA VAL A 29 17.27 -8.43 13.28
C VAL A 29 17.80 -7.08 13.77
N GLY A 30 19.12 -6.86 13.69
CA GLY A 30 19.72 -5.57 14.04
C GLY A 30 19.21 -4.41 13.16
N ARG A 31 19.02 -4.64 11.86
CA ARG A 31 18.44 -3.64 10.94
C ARG A 31 16.97 -3.37 11.23
N LEU A 32 16.19 -4.40 11.56
CA LEU A 32 14.79 -4.27 11.95
C LEU A 32 14.67 -3.41 13.22
N HIS A 33 15.46 -3.73 14.26
CA HIS A 33 15.46 -2.96 15.50
C HIS A 33 15.90 -1.51 15.31
N SER A 34 16.96 -1.27 14.53
CA SER A 34 17.42 0.09 14.23
C SER A 34 16.34 0.89 13.48
N GLY A 35 15.69 0.29 12.48
CA GLY A 35 14.57 0.91 11.76
C GLY A 35 13.37 1.20 12.66
N LEU A 36 13.02 0.27 13.56
CA LEU A 36 11.98 0.45 14.56
C LEU A 36 12.29 1.58 15.54
N GLN A 37 13.52 1.68 16.03
CA GLN A 37 13.96 2.77 16.90
C GLN A 37 13.90 4.13 16.19
N GLN A 38 14.31 4.21 14.93
CA GLN A 38 14.20 5.43 14.14
C GLN A 38 12.74 5.82 13.89
N LEU A 39 11.87 4.84 13.64
CA LEU A 39 10.44 5.05 13.49
C LEU A 39 9.85 5.63 14.78
N LEU A 40 10.10 5.00 15.94
CA LEU A 40 9.60 5.43 17.25
C LEU A 40 10.08 6.82 17.68
N THR A 41 11.30 7.18 17.32
CA THR A 41 11.90 8.51 17.63
C THR A 41 11.41 9.60 16.70
N THR A 42 11.08 9.29 15.44
CA THR A 42 10.62 10.27 14.44
C THR A 42 9.11 10.48 14.49
N THR A 43 8.33 9.42 14.74
CA THR A 43 6.90 9.61 15.03
C THR A 43 6.82 10.57 16.21
N ASN A 44 6.13 11.70 16.05
CA ASN A 44 5.54 12.41 17.18
C ASN A 44 4.60 11.41 17.83
N SER A 45 5.15 10.58 18.72
CA SER A 45 4.60 9.67 19.72
C SER A 45 3.21 9.07 19.51
N ASP A 46 2.22 9.85 19.13
CA ASP A 46 0.82 9.57 19.39
C ASP A 46 0.25 8.57 18.38
N ALA A 47 0.37 8.80 17.07
CA ALA A 47 -0.26 7.92 16.06
C ALA A 47 0.15 6.44 16.16
N LEU A 48 1.43 6.13 16.42
CA LEU A 48 1.88 4.75 16.60
C LEU A 48 1.54 4.22 18.00
N LYS A 49 1.68 5.04 19.06
CA LYS A 49 1.37 4.58 20.42
C LYS A 49 -0.13 4.36 20.64
N THR A 50 -0.98 5.06 19.90
CA THR A 50 -2.43 4.94 19.95
C THR A 50 -2.94 3.81 19.05
N HIS A 51 -2.15 3.41 18.05
CA HIS A 51 -2.45 2.26 17.21
C HIS A 51 -2.37 0.95 18.04
N PRO A 52 -3.39 0.08 18.01
CA PRO A 52 -3.43 -1.14 18.83
C PRO A 52 -2.23 -2.07 18.60
N ALA A 53 -1.78 -2.20 17.35
CA ALA A 53 -0.57 -2.98 17.03
C ALA A 53 0.74 -2.29 17.47
N GLY A 54 0.73 -0.98 17.70
CA GLY A 54 1.90 -0.22 18.15
C GLY A 54 2.32 -0.53 19.58
N HIS A 55 1.43 -1.06 20.42
CA HIS A 55 1.80 -1.57 21.75
C HIS A 55 2.80 -2.73 21.68
N LEU A 56 2.74 -3.56 20.64
CA LEU A 56 3.73 -4.61 20.42
C LEU A 56 5.07 -4.00 19.97
N LEU A 57 5.02 -2.93 19.16
CA LEU A 57 6.19 -2.26 18.62
C LEU A 57 6.92 -1.36 19.63
N THR A 58 6.29 -0.98 20.74
CA THR A 58 6.89 -0.12 21.77
C THR A 58 7.67 -0.90 22.83
N LYS A 59 7.43 -2.21 22.96
CA LYS A 59 8.24 -3.12 23.77
C LYS A 59 9.48 -3.56 22.99
N VAL A 60 10.32 -2.59 22.62
CA VAL A 60 11.57 -2.83 21.87
C VAL A 60 12.66 -3.31 22.82
N GLU A 61 12.49 -4.48 23.42
CA GLU A 61 13.64 -5.21 23.93
C GLU A 61 14.23 -5.99 22.74
N PRO A 62 15.57 -5.99 22.55
CA PRO A 62 16.20 -6.78 21.50
C PRO A 62 16.01 -8.26 21.82
N THR A 63 14.90 -8.84 21.36
CA THR A 63 14.63 -10.26 21.48
C THR A 63 15.13 -10.95 20.21
N VAL A 64 15.87 -12.04 20.41
CA VAL A 64 16.37 -12.90 19.32
C VAL A 64 15.33 -14.00 19.02
N GLU A 65 14.17 -13.96 19.67
CA GLU A 65 13.12 -14.95 19.50
C GLU A 65 12.40 -14.72 18.17
N GLU A 66 12.42 -15.73 17.29
CA GLU A 66 11.76 -15.70 15.98
C GLU A 66 10.27 -15.33 16.07
N HIS A 67 9.61 -15.75 17.15
CA HIS A 67 8.20 -15.46 17.40
C HIS A 67 7.94 -13.95 17.58
N ASP A 68 8.81 -13.25 18.32
CA ASP A 68 8.66 -11.82 18.54
C ASP A 68 8.93 -11.03 17.26
N ILE A 69 9.94 -11.43 16.48
CA ILE A 69 10.24 -10.83 15.18
C ILE A 69 9.02 -10.98 14.25
N TYR A 70 8.40 -12.17 14.22
CA TYR A 70 7.18 -12.41 13.47
C TYR A 70 6.04 -11.48 13.91
N LEU A 71 5.80 -11.33 15.21
CA LEU A 71 4.76 -10.45 15.76
C LEU A 71 5.03 -8.97 15.44
N HIS A 72 6.29 -8.51 15.52
CA HIS A 72 6.67 -7.16 15.15
C HIS A 72 6.41 -6.87 13.67
N LEU A 73 6.77 -7.79 12.78
CA LEU A 73 6.52 -7.64 11.34
C LEU A 73 5.02 -7.67 11.03
N GLN A 74 4.23 -8.48 11.75
CA GLN A 74 2.77 -8.50 11.62
C GLN A 74 2.15 -7.17 12.08
N ALA A 75 2.61 -6.63 13.21
CA ALA A 75 2.17 -5.35 13.71
C ALA A 75 2.52 -4.20 12.75
N LEU A 76 3.76 -4.18 12.23
CA LEU A 76 4.18 -3.22 11.20
C LEU A 76 3.32 -3.32 9.94
N ALA A 77 3.01 -4.54 9.48
CA ALA A 77 2.16 -4.74 8.31
C ALA A 77 0.76 -4.17 8.54
N SER A 78 0.16 -4.35 9.73
CA SER A 78 -1.15 -3.74 10.05
C SER A 78 -1.12 -2.21 10.01
N CYS A 79 0.00 -1.59 10.40
CA CYS A 79 0.16 -0.14 10.41
C CYS A 79 0.30 0.47 9.00
N LEU A 80 0.64 -0.31 7.97
CA LEU A 80 0.79 0.18 6.59
C LEU A 80 -0.51 0.77 6.01
N VAL A 81 -1.66 0.44 6.58
CA VAL A 81 -2.97 0.96 6.13
C VAL A 81 -3.13 2.46 6.43
N HIS A 82 -2.38 2.99 7.39
CA HIS A 82 -2.44 4.39 7.80
C HIS A 82 -1.33 5.19 7.11
N ASP A 83 -1.70 6.26 6.40
CA ASP A 83 -0.79 7.00 5.53
C ASP A 83 0.45 7.54 6.27
N GLU A 84 0.23 8.19 7.42
CA GLU A 84 1.30 8.75 8.25
C GLU A 84 2.31 7.68 8.70
N LEU A 85 1.82 6.52 9.13
CA LEU A 85 2.67 5.41 9.56
C LEU A 85 3.36 4.75 8.36
N ARG A 86 2.65 4.57 7.25
CA ARG A 86 3.18 3.97 6.02
C ARG A 86 4.38 4.73 5.50
N VAL A 87 4.34 6.05 5.41
CA VAL A 87 5.46 6.87 4.94
C VAL A 87 6.70 6.64 5.82
N LEU A 88 6.53 6.56 7.14
CA LEU A 88 7.62 6.32 8.09
C LEU A 88 8.16 4.89 8.00
N ILE A 89 7.28 3.89 7.85
CA ILE A 89 7.68 2.48 7.64
C ILE A 89 8.47 2.36 6.35
N VAL A 90 8.00 2.94 5.24
CA VAL A 90 8.73 2.92 3.96
C VAL A 90 10.09 3.59 4.09
N LYS A 91 10.18 4.69 4.86
CA LYS A 91 11.43 5.43 5.05
C LYS A 91 12.47 4.63 5.86
N TYR A 92 12.07 4.05 6.99
CA TYR A 92 13.01 3.45 7.96
C TYR A 92 13.13 1.93 7.86
N LEU A 93 12.16 1.26 7.24
CA LEU A 93 12.07 -0.20 7.14
C LEU A 93 11.98 -0.67 5.69
N ARG A 94 12.46 0.12 4.72
CA ARG A 94 12.48 -0.21 3.29
C ARG A 94 12.97 -1.64 2.98
N PRO A 95 14.06 -2.17 3.59
CA PRO A 95 14.53 -3.53 3.31
C PRO A 95 13.49 -4.63 3.61
N PHE A 96 12.56 -4.36 4.54
CA PHE A 96 11.52 -5.30 4.96
C PHE A 96 10.21 -5.10 4.21
N LEU A 97 10.09 -4.08 3.36
CA LEU A 97 8.83 -3.66 2.77
C LEU A 97 8.15 -4.78 1.96
N LEU A 98 8.92 -5.62 1.26
CA LEU A 98 8.38 -6.78 0.55
C LEU A 98 7.71 -7.76 1.52
N ASP A 99 8.37 -8.10 2.63
CA ASP A 99 7.82 -9.03 3.62
C ASP A 99 6.57 -8.44 4.29
N LEU A 100 6.61 -7.15 4.62
CA LEU A 100 5.44 -6.44 5.15
C LEU A 100 4.27 -6.43 4.16
N MET A 101 4.52 -6.28 2.85
CA MET A 101 3.49 -6.39 1.82
C MET A 101 2.91 -7.81 1.72
N VAL A 102 3.73 -8.86 1.85
CA VAL A 102 3.24 -10.25 1.86
C VAL A 102 2.32 -10.47 3.07
N ARG A 103 2.74 -10.03 4.25
CA ARG A 103 1.93 -10.08 5.48
C ARG A 103 0.66 -9.26 5.39
N LEU A 104 0.72 -8.09 4.73
CA LEU A 104 -0.45 -7.25 4.49
C LEU A 104 -1.54 -7.98 3.70
N THR A 105 -1.16 -8.88 2.80
CA THR A 105 -2.10 -9.70 2.01
C THR A 105 -2.60 -10.94 2.73
N ASP A 106 -2.10 -11.24 3.93
CA ASP A 106 -2.54 -12.38 4.73
C ASP A 106 -3.99 -12.16 5.20
N PRO A 107 -4.93 -13.07 4.91
CA PRO A 107 -6.32 -12.95 5.35
C PRO A 107 -6.48 -12.87 6.88
N ILE A 108 -5.54 -13.46 7.64
CA ILE A 108 -5.55 -13.52 9.11
C ILE A 108 -5.08 -12.19 9.73
N LEU A 109 -4.39 -11.33 8.96
CA LEU A 109 -3.93 -10.04 9.46
C LEU A 109 -5.13 -9.19 9.91
N VAL A 110 -5.08 -8.77 11.18
CA VAL A 110 -6.03 -7.83 11.76
C VAL A 110 -5.66 -6.44 11.30
N LEU A 111 -6.62 -5.73 10.70
CA LEU A 111 -6.46 -4.34 10.26
C LEU A 111 -7.32 -3.44 11.12
N TYR A 112 -6.84 -2.21 11.29
CA TYR A 112 -7.52 -1.20 12.06
C TYR A 112 -7.95 -0.05 11.14
N GLU A 113 -9.17 0.44 11.34
CA GLU A 113 -9.62 1.69 10.75
C GLU A 113 -9.52 2.80 11.78
N GLN A 114 -9.14 3.99 11.32
CA GLN A 114 -9.11 5.19 12.15
C GLN A 114 -10.50 5.82 12.15
N GLN A 115 -11.02 6.11 13.34
CA GLN A 115 -12.33 6.75 13.51
C GLN A 115 -12.18 8.27 13.67
N GLU A 116 -11.90 8.73 14.89
CA GLU A 116 -11.57 10.12 15.22
C GLU A 116 -10.06 10.25 15.45
N GLN A 117 -9.55 11.46 15.71
CA GLN A 117 -8.12 11.71 15.99
C GLN A 117 -7.60 10.69 17.01
N ASP A 118 -6.61 9.90 16.59
CA ASP A 118 -5.91 8.89 17.39
C ASP A 118 -6.75 7.73 17.97
N THR A 119 -7.95 7.49 17.45
CA THR A 119 -8.76 6.31 17.85
C THR A 119 -8.87 5.30 16.73
N TYR A 120 -8.63 4.03 17.07
CA TYR A 120 -8.62 2.91 16.14
C TYR A 120 -9.63 1.86 16.54
N ARG A 121 -10.27 1.28 15.53
CA ARG A 121 -11.18 0.15 15.69
C ARG A 121 -10.77 -0.96 14.72
N GLU A 122 -10.89 -2.21 15.14
CA GLU A 122 -10.72 -3.34 14.24
C GLU A 122 -11.72 -3.27 13.07
N CYS A 123 -11.20 -3.35 11.85
CA CYS A 123 -11.98 -3.28 10.62
C CYS A 123 -12.68 -4.63 10.36
N SER A 124 -13.90 -4.77 10.86
CA SER A 124 -14.72 -5.97 10.69
C SER A 124 -15.44 -6.06 9.34
N ASP A 125 -15.62 -4.94 8.64
CA ASP A 125 -16.28 -4.90 7.33
C ASP A 125 -15.30 -5.41 6.25
N SER A 126 -15.66 -6.50 5.57
CA SER A 126 -14.82 -7.13 4.54
C SER A 126 -14.59 -6.23 3.32
N MET A 127 -15.60 -5.45 2.93
CA MET A 127 -15.53 -4.51 1.81
C MET A 127 -14.60 -3.36 2.17
N LYS A 128 -14.73 -2.83 3.39
CA LYS A 128 -13.83 -1.78 3.89
C LYS A 128 -12.40 -2.27 4.02
N LYS A 129 -12.20 -3.50 4.52
CA LYS A 129 -10.89 -4.16 4.58
C LYS A 129 -10.27 -4.25 3.19
N SER A 130 -11.04 -4.69 2.19
CA SER A 130 -10.56 -4.78 0.81
C SER A 130 -10.21 -3.42 0.20
N GLU A 131 -11.02 -2.38 0.45
CA GLU A 131 -10.73 -1.00 0.03
C GLU A 131 -9.42 -0.47 0.63
N LEU A 132 -9.22 -0.68 1.94
CA LEU A 132 -8.02 -0.27 2.66
C LEU A 132 -6.77 -0.99 2.15
N LEU A 133 -6.86 -2.31 1.95
CA LEU A 133 -5.77 -3.11 1.39
C LEU A 133 -5.45 -2.69 -0.04
N ALA A 134 -6.46 -2.49 -0.87
CA ALA A 134 -6.26 -2.07 -2.25
C ALA A 134 -5.59 -0.70 -2.35
N ALA A 135 -6.06 0.27 -1.56
CA ALA A 135 -5.46 1.60 -1.49
C ALA A 135 -3.99 1.52 -1.02
N THR A 136 -3.74 0.71 0.00
CA THR A 136 -2.40 0.54 0.56
C THR A 136 -1.45 -0.09 -0.45
N LEU A 137 -1.84 -1.20 -1.07
CA LEU A 137 -1.04 -1.85 -2.11
C LEU A 137 -0.79 -0.91 -3.29
N ALA A 138 -1.80 -0.18 -3.76
CA ALA A 138 -1.67 0.73 -4.88
C ALA A 138 -0.63 1.83 -4.64
N GLU A 139 -0.55 2.36 -3.41
CA GLU A 139 0.46 3.34 -3.04
C GLU A 139 1.84 2.70 -2.79
N LEU A 140 1.88 1.51 -2.20
CA LEU A 140 3.14 0.77 -2.00
C LEU A 140 3.83 0.39 -3.31
N LEU A 141 3.08 0.20 -4.40
CA LEU A 141 3.62 -0.02 -5.74
C LEU A 141 4.41 1.18 -6.28
N ASN A 142 4.20 2.39 -5.77
CA ASN A 142 5.05 3.53 -6.13
C ASN A 142 6.44 3.42 -5.50
N TYR A 143 6.53 2.85 -4.28
CA TYR A 143 7.79 2.68 -3.57
C TYR A 143 8.54 1.40 -3.98
N LEU A 144 7.80 0.35 -4.35
CA LEU A 144 8.35 -0.95 -4.74
C LEU A 144 7.62 -1.53 -5.97
N PRO A 145 7.81 -0.98 -7.19
CA PRO A 145 7.07 -1.41 -8.39
C PRO A 145 7.24 -2.89 -8.77
N THR A 146 8.36 -3.50 -8.38
CA THR A 146 8.69 -4.90 -8.63
C THR A 146 7.71 -5.88 -7.96
N THR A 147 6.96 -5.44 -6.94
CA THR A 147 5.95 -6.27 -6.26
C THR A 147 4.56 -6.21 -6.88
N SER A 148 4.44 -5.63 -8.07
CA SER A 148 3.15 -5.56 -8.77
C SER A 148 2.52 -6.94 -9.06
N THR A 149 3.31 -8.03 -9.10
CA THR A 149 2.76 -9.41 -9.23
C THR A 149 2.08 -9.87 -7.95
N LEU A 150 2.64 -9.54 -6.78
CA LEU A 150 2.02 -9.85 -5.48
C LEU A 150 0.65 -9.17 -5.37
N ALA A 151 0.58 -7.88 -5.73
CA ALA A 151 -0.68 -7.14 -5.72
C ALA A 151 -1.69 -7.74 -6.70
N TYR A 152 -1.27 -8.08 -7.93
CA TYR A 152 -2.13 -8.74 -8.92
C TYR A 152 -2.70 -10.07 -8.42
N GLU A 153 -1.87 -10.93 -7.80
CA GLU A 153 -2.33 -12.21 -7.28
C GLU A 153 -3.34 -12.04 -6.13
N TYR A 154 -3.13 -11.06 -5.25
CA TYR A 154 -4.13 -10.70 -4.23
C TYR A 154 -5.46 -10.26 -4.85
N PHE A 155 -5.45 -9.41 -5.89
CA PHE A 155 -6.68 -8.87 -6.47
C PHE A 155 -7.52 -9.89 -7.24
N LYS A 156 -6.97 -11.03 -7.66
CA LYS A 156 -7.73 -12.10 -8.32
C LYS A 156 -8.83 -12.69 -7.44
N SER A 157 -8.65 -12.66 -6.12
CA SER A 157 -9.63 -13.17 -5.15
C SER A 157 -10.22 -12.08 -4.25
N ALA A 158 -9.73 -10.84 -4.33
CA ALA A 158 -10.23 -9.72 -3.53
C ALA A 158 -11.64 -9.28 -3.95
N GLN A 159 -12.43 -8.81 -2.98
CA GLN A 159 -13.74 -8.24 -3.24
C GLN A 159 -13.61 -6.90 -3.98
N CYS A 160 -14.37 -6.71 -5.06
CA CYS A 160 -14.39 -5.45 -5.78
C CYS A 160 -15.14 -4.39 -4.98
N PHE A 161 -14.45 -3.35 -4.54
CA PHE A 161 -15.01 -2.25 -3.75
C PHE A 161 -15.68 -1.14 -4.59
N PHE A 162 -15.73 -1.30 -5.92
CA PHE A 162 -16.31 -0.31 -6.84
C PHE A 162 -17.84 -0.21 -6.75
N ALA A 163 -18.53 -1.19 -6.15
CA ALA A 163 -19.98 -1.12 -5.94
C ALA A 163 -20.42 0.14 -5.16
N PHE A 164 -19.56 0.64 -4.26
CA PHE A 164 -19.82 1.91 -3.56
C PHE A 164 -19.89 3.09 -4.55
N ALA A 165 -18.96 3.15 -5.51
CA ALA A 165 -18.95 4.20 -6.52
C ALA A 165 -20.20 4.16 -7.40
N ASP A 166 -20.65 2.96 -7.78
CA ASP A 166 -21.84 2.78 -8.64
C ASP A 166 -23.12 3.32 -7.99
N ILE A 167 -23.29 3.09 -6.68
CA ILE A 167 -24.46 3.51 -5.92
C ILE A 167 -24.45 5.02 -5.63
N VAL A 168 -23.27 5.59 -5.41
CA VAL A 168 -23.16 6.93 -4.82
C VAL A 168 -22.83 8.01 -5.85
N ALA A 169 -22.17 7.68 -6.96
CA ALA A 169 -21.89 8.62 -8.04
C ALA A 169 -23.14 9.33 -8.61
N PRO A 170 -24.33 8.70 -8.73
CA PRO A 170 -25.52 9.37 -9.26
C PRO A 170 -26.21 10.32 -8.25
N GLN A 171 -25.80 10.33 -6.98
CA GLN A 171 -26.48 11.08 -5.93
C GLN A 171 -26.14 12.57 -6.02
N LYS A 172 -27.16 13.44 -6.06
CA LYS A 172 -26.99 14.91 -6.16
C LYS A 172 -26.42 15.57 -4.91
N GLN A 173 -26.59 14.94 -3.74
CA GLN A 173 -26.09 15.44 -2.47
C GLN A 173 -25.30 14.34 -1.81
N GLN A 174 -24.04 14.62 -1.51
CA GLN A 174 -23.11 13.69 -0.89
C GLN A 174 -22.51 14.33 0.35
N SER A 175 -22.35 13.56 1.42
CA SER A 175 -21.61 14.00 2.59
C SER A 175 -20.11 14.12 2.28
N ASN A 176 -19.38 14.91 3.08
CA ASN A 176 -17.92 15.01 2.95
C ASN A 176 -17.23 13.66 3.10
N GLU A 177 -17.74 12.79 3.97
CA GLU A 177 -17.24 11.43 4.16
C GLU A 177 -17.35 10.60 2.88
N THR A 178 -18.53 10.67 2.22
CA THR A 178 -18.77 10.02 0.94
C THR A 178 -17.80 10.49 -0.14
N VAL A 179 -17.63 11.81 -0.29
CA VAL A 179 -16.69 12.37 -1.28
C VAL A 179 -15.26 11.94 -0.97
N THR A 180 -14.86 11.94 0.31
CA THR A 180 -13.52 11.49 0.74
C THR A 180 -13.29 10.02 0.38
N ARG A 181 -14.30 9.17 0.57
CA ARG A 181 -14.24 7.76 0.17
C ARG A 181 -14.16 7.61 -1.36
N LEU A 182 -14.94 8.37 -2.12
CA LEU A 182 -14.87 8.37 -3.59
C LEU A 182 -13.49 8.81 -4.09
N ARG A 183 -12.89 9.85 -3.49
CA ARG A 183 -11.52 10.29 -3.82
C ARG A 183 -10.52 9.15 -3.62
N ARG A 184 -10.61 8.44 -2.50
CA ARG A 184 -9.76 7.28 -2.21
C ARG A 184 -9.94 6.17 -3.24
N ILE A 185 -11.19 5.78 -3.54
CA ILE A 185 -11.50 4.74 -4.53
C ILE A 185 -10.96 5.12 -5.91
N ALA A 186 -11.19 6.37 -6.33
CA ALA A 186 -10.72 6.88 -7.62
C ALA A 186 -9.18 6.90 -7.70
N LYS A 187 -8.51 7.41 -6.66
CA LYS A 187 -7.04 7.41 -6.54
C LYS A 187 -6.48 6.00 -6.62
N THR A 188 -7.03 5.06 -5.84
CA THR A 188 -6.61 3.64 -5.85
C THR A 188 -6.71 3.04 -7.23
N ALA A 189 -7.86 3.20 -7.90
CA ALA A 189 -8.07 2.73 -9.26
C ALA A 189 -7.05 3.29 -10.25
N PHE A 190 -6.82 4.61 -10.22
CA PHE A 190 -5.82 5.26 -11.05
C PHE A 190 -4.42 4.68 -10.82
N LEU A 191 -3.99 4.56 -9.56
CA LEU A 191 -2.65 4.05 -9.22
C LEU A 191 -2.46 2.60 -9.64
N LEU A 192 -3.46 1.75 -9.44
CA LEU A 192 -3.46 0.36 -9.89
C LEU A 192 -3.30 0.26 -11.40
N LEU A 193 -4.13 0.99 -12.16
CA LEU A 193 -4.06 0.99 -13.63
C LEU A 193 -2.76 1.61 -14.15
N ARG A 194 -2.18 2.59 -13.44
CA ARG A 194 -0.84 3.11 -13.75
C ARG A 194 0.24 2.05 -13.59
N ALA A 195 0.13 1.21 -12.56
CA ALA A 195 1.09 0.15 -12.30
C ALA A 195 0.95 -1.04 -13.26
N ARG A 196 -0.28 -1.48 -13.56
CA ARG A 196 -0.58 -2.62 -14.45
C ARG A 196 -1.89 -2.43 -15.23
N PRO A 197 -1.85 -1.67 -16.35
CA PRO A 197 -3.08 -1.31 -17.08
C PRO A 197 -3.74 -2.50 -17.79
N THR A 198 -2.97 -3.47 -18.28
CA THR A 198 -3.52 -4.57 -19.10
C THR A 198 -4.14 -5.66 -18.24
N GLU A 199 -3.48 -6.06 -17.17
CA GLU A 199 -3.89 -7.19 -16.35
C GLU A 199 -4.99 -6.81 -15.37
N LEU A 200 -4.91 -5.64 -14.74
CA LEU A 200 -5.89 -5.22 -13.74
C LEU A 200 -7.23 -4.79 -14.36
N THR A 201 -7.25 -4.37 -15.63
CA THR A 201 -8.51 -4.07 -16.32
C THR A 201 -9.40 -5.30 -16.48
N LEU A 202 -8.83 -6.52 -16.38
CA LEU A 202 -9.56 -7.78 -16.53
C LEU A 202 -10.18 -8.29 -15.23
N LEU A 203 -9.81 -7.74 -14.07
CA LEU A 203 -10.21 -8.31 -12.77
C LEU A 203 -11.59 -7.86 -12.29
N TRP A 204 -11.98 -6.63 -12.61
CA TRP A 204 -13.18 -6.00 -12.05
C TRP A 204 -14.05 -5.32 -13.10
N ASN A 205 -15.29 -5.02 -12.73
CA ASN A 205 -16.17 -4.19 -13.54
C ASN A 205 -15.84 -2.69 -13.34
N TRP A 206 -15.21 -2.09 -14.35
CA TRP A 206 -14.78 -0.70 -14.33
C TRP A 206 -15.84 0.32 -14.81
N THR A 207 -17.05 -0.14 -15.14
CA THR A 207 -18.14 0.73 -15.61
C THR A 207 -18.38 1.97 -14.73
N PRO A 208 -18.33 1.90 -13.39
CA PRO A 208 -18.58 3.08 -12.54
C PRO A 208 -17.61 4.25 -12.75
N PHE A 209 -16.44 4.05 -13.35
CA PHE A 209 -15.43 5.11 -13.51
C PHE A 209 -15.77 6.12 -14.60
N PHE A 210 -16.53 5.71 -15.62
CA PHE A 210 -16.98 6.64 -16.65
C PHE A 210 -17.86 7.76 -16.08
N PRO A 211 -18.96 7.50 -15.36
CA PRO A 211 -19.75 8.58 -14.75
C PRO A 211 -18.97 9.37 -13.69
N LEU A 212 -18.06 8.72 -12.93
CA LEU A 212 -17.18 9.44 -12.00
C LEU A 212 -16.25 10.46 -12.68
N SER A 213 -15.96 10.30 -13.97
CA SER A 213 -15.18 11.28 -14.74
C SER A 213 -15.91 12.62 -14.93
N PHE A 214 -17.20 12.69 -14.56
CA PHE A 214 -18.01 13.93 -14.62
C PHE A 214 -18.40 14.43 -13.23
N HIS A 215 -17.77 13.90 -12.18
CA HIS A 215 -18.08 14.27 -10.80
C HIS A 215 -17.72 15.73 -10.48
N ASP A 216 -18.49 16.37 -9.60
CA ASP A 216 -18.28 17.77 -9.20
C ASP A 216 -16.93 17.96 -8.49
N ASP A 217 -16.57 17.00 -7.65
CA ASP A 217 -15.27 16.96 -6.97
C ASP A 217 -14.10 16.77 -7.96
N ILE A 218 -13.17 17.73 -7.97
CA ILE A 218 -12.04 17.75 -8.91
C ILE A 218 -11.08 16.57 -8.72
N TYR A 219 -10.85 16.10 -7.49
CA TYR A 219 -9.96 14.94 -7.24
C TYR A 219 -10.59 13.66 -7.77
N VAL A 220 -11.87 13.41 -7.46
CA VAL A 220 -12.63 12.26 -7.99
C VAL A 220 -12.57 12.26 -9.51
N ARG A 221 -12.92 13.40 -10.13
CA ARG A 221 -12.94 13.57 -11.58
C ARG A 221 -11.57 13.35 -12.22
N TRP A 222 -10.51 13.93 -11.65
CA TRP A 222 -9.16 13.83 -12.19
C TRP A 222 -8.66 12.38 -12.21
N TYR A 223 -8.84 11.65 -11.10
CA TYR A 223 -8.43 10.25 -10.99
C TYR A 223 -9.30 9.33 -11.85
N ALA A 224 -10.61 9.52 -11.81
CA ALA A 224 -11.56 8.70 -12.58
C ALA A 224 -11.33 8.86 -14.08
N ALA A 225 -11.14 10.09 -14.58
CA ALA A 225 -10.91 10.33 -16.00
C ALA A 225 -9.63 9.64 -16.50
N ARG A 226 -8.54 9.65 -15.72
CA ARG A 226 -7.29 8.96 -16.08
C ARG A 226 -7.40 7.43 -16.00
N ALA A 227 -8.15 6.92 -15.03
CA ALA A 227 -8.51 5.50 -14.98
C ALA A 227 -9.32 5.12 -16.23
N THR A 228 -10.38 5.87 -16.56
CA THR A 228 -11.24 5.66 -17.74
C THR A 228 -10.44 5.70 -19.04
N ALA A 229 -9.53 6.66 -19.21
CA ALA A 229 -8.68 6.72 -20.39
C ALA A 229 -7.80 5.46 -20.54
N SER A 230 -7.29 4.92 -19.43
CA SER A 230 -6.52 3.67 -19.42
C SER A 230 -7.40 2.45 -19.76
N ILE A 231 -8.60 2.36 -19.16
CA ILE A 231 -9.56 1.27 -19.41
C ILE A 231 -10.00 1.23 -20.88
N LEU A 232 -10.32 2.40 -21.44
CA LEU A 232 -10.75 2.54 -22.84
C LEU A 232 -9.58 2.51 -23.83
N LYS A 233 -8.34 2.34 -23.35
CA LYS A 233 -7.12 2.30 -24.16
C LYS A 233 -7.01 3.49 -25.12
N MET A 234 -7.38 4.68 -24.63
CA MET A 234 -7.37 5.89 -25.45
C MET A 234 -5.95 6.21 -25.93
N GLY A 235 -5.81 6.52 -27.22
CA GLY A 235 -4.55 7.04 -27.77
C GLY A 235 -4.25 8.44 -27.24
N ASN A 236 -3.01 8.91 -27.39
CA ASN A 236 -2.55 10.18 -26.79
C ASN A 236 -3.46 11.38 -27.11
N ARG A 237 -3.86 11.54 -28.38
CA ARG A 237 -4.75 12.65 -28.81
C ARG A 237 -6.13 12.54 -28.18
N GLN A 238 -6.77 11.39 -28.31
CA GLN A 238 -8.10 11.14 -27.74
C GLN A 238 -8.10 11.33 -26.22
N ARG A 239 -7.03 10.89 -25.55
CA ARG A 239 -6.85 11.09 -24.11
C ARG A 239 -6.73 12.58 -23.75
N SER A 240 -5.95 13.36 -24.50
CA SER A 240 -5.85 14.82 -24.27
C SER A 240 -7.22 15.47 -24.43
N ASP A 241 -7.86 15.25 -25.59
CA ASP A 241 -9.17 15.82 -25.90
C ASP A 241 -10.22 15.46 -24.81
N PHE A 242 -10.19 14.23 -24.31
CA PHE A 242 -11.06 13.77 -23.23
C PHE A 242 -10.76 14.47 -21.89
N LEU A 243 -9.50 14.55 -21.47
CA LEU A 243 -9.12 15.16 -20.19
C LEU A 243 -9.33 16.69 -20.20
N ASP A 244 -9.01 17.34 -21.31
CA ASP A 244 -9.19 18.78 -21.49
C ASP A 244 -10.68 19.15 -21.50
N GLY A 245 -11.52 18.36 -22.17
CA GLY A 245 -12.98 18.53 -22.14
C GLY A 245 -13.61 18.39 -20.74
N LEU A 246 -12.90 17.75 -19.81
CA LEU A 246 -13.31 17.58 -18.41
C LEU A 246 -12.66 18.60 -17.45
N ASN A 247 -11.87 19.55 -17.96
CA ASN A 247 -11.08 20.51 -17.19
C ASN A 247 -10.12 19.83 -16.18
N VAL A 248 -9.57 18.67 -16.54
CA VAL A 248 -8.56 17.92 -15.74
C VAL A 248 -7.33 17.52 -16.56
N GLY A 249 -7.19 18.08 -17.76
CA GLY A 249 -6.03 17.91 -18.62
C GLY A 249 -4.91 18.91 -18.33
N GLU A 250 -3.91 18.95 -19.22
CA GLU A 250 -2.69 19.75 -19.05
C GLU A 250 -2.97 21.26 -19.08
N GLU A 251 -3.91 21.68 -19.93
CA GLU A 251 -4.38 23.07 -20.02
C GLU A 251 -4.92 23.58 -18.67
N ALA A 252 -5.65 22.72 -17.93
CA ALA A 252 -6.19 23.06 -16.61
C ALA A 252 -5.09 23.14 -15.53
N ALA A 253 -3.99 22.40 -15.68
CA ALA A 253 -2.85 22.43 -14.76
C ALA A 253 -1.97 23.68 -14.97
N VAL A 254 -1.78 24.08 -16.23
CA VAL A 254 -0.94 25.21 -16.62
C VAL A 254 -1.67 26.55 -16.47
N SER A 255 -2.94 26.59 -16.84
CA SER A 255 -3.76 27.78 -16.59
C SER A 255 -4.00 27.93 -15.08
N CYS A 256 -3.90 29.15 -14.54
CA CYS A 256 -4.26 29.44 -13.14
C CYS A 256 -5.77 29.22 -12.84
N SER A 257 -6.51 28.58 -13.74
CA SER A 257 -7.95 28.31 -13.65
C SER A 257 -8.28 27.20 -12.65
N SER A 258 -7.36 26.26 -12.40
CA SER A 258 -7.54 25.19 -11.42
C SER A 258 -6.23 24.83 -10.72
N SER A 259 -5.87 25.61 -9.69
CA SER A 259 -4.68 25.34 -8.85
C SER A 259 -4.66 23.92 -8.26
N VAL A 260 -5.83 23.30 -8.13
CA VAL A 260 -6.00 21.95 -7.58
C VAL A 260 -5.49 20.86 -8.54
N VAL A 261 -5.66 21.01 -9.86
CA VAL A 261 -5.17 20.03 -10.85
C VAL A 261 -3.65 19.94 -10.78
N ARG A 262 -2.98 21.10 -10.72
CA ARG A 262 -1.52 21.18 -10.55
C ARG A 262 -1.07 20.58 -9.23
N GLN A 263 -1.81 20.79 -8.15
CA GLN A 263 -1.50 20.20 -6.85
C GLN A 263 -1.54 18.66 -6.91
N ILE A 264 -2.57 18.07 -7.53
CA ILE A 264 -2.68 16.62 -7.69
C ILE A 264 -1.47 16.03 -8.42
N GLU A 265 -1.00 16.71 -9.48
CA GLU A 265 0.16 16.25 -10.26
C GLU A 265 1.47 16.31 -9.47
N LEU A 266 1.64 17.33 -8.63
CA LEU A 266 2.79 17.44 -7.73
C LEU A 266 2.78 16.33 -6.66
N GLU A 267 1.62 16.03 -6.08
CA GLU A 267 1.45 14.96 -5.08
C GLU A 267 1.79 13.57 -5.65
N LEU A 268 1.60 13.36 -6.95
CA LEU A 268 1.91 12.10 -7.63
C LEU A 268 3.34 11.96 -8.15
N SER A 269 4.10 13.06 -8.15
CA SER A 269 5.48 13.14 -8.64
C SER A 269 6.52 12.96 -7.52
N LEU A 270 6.06 12.90 -6.26
CA LEU A 270 6.83 12.61 -5.05
C LEU A 270 6.79 11.11 -4.73
#